data_AF-A0A2H3J2S0-F1
#
_entry.id   AF-A0A2H3J2S0-F1
#
_cell.length_a   1.000
_cell.length_b   1.000
_cell.length_c   1.000
_cell.angle_alpha   90.00
_cell.angle_beta   90.00
_cell.angle_gamma   90.00
#
_symmetry.space_group_name_H-M   'P 1'
#
loop_
_entity.id
_entity.type
_entity.pdbx_description
1 polymer ?
#
loop_
_entity_poly.entity_id
_entity_poly.type
_entity_poly.pdbx_seq_one_letter_code
_entity_poly.pdbx_strand_id
1 'polypeptide(L)'
;MAPVLDFIFQRRDFNTSTPADAFSQEWSQPSNYAFTILLLLGGDLINRALAQLAGGWITPVAFSFGWVSYATASVCAALGEYRLMPSADTGCCIINGKNGYVRGNNSWVLGRMMRDYEYWMGKTVADKTESLIETRWKFEQEKENREYPGSNITVPRPAQAGLVVSIWKPSQKLAHGEPGHDILHWSGLIVTVIQLGVACIPLGLTGDWGVLLITGGATLLCYFTGALQQWKIEKWACRRLDGRSNKNFVMTRGNGAQHAIAIISDGHGLDLEDLATGFANVDSPTISLFSQLSVIVLGILWVALLITASGLTDDSWYLIAVGGIGMLQNIFVAGWKRTPDAYGIPLEFVDVIGEAKVMNTLMELEKRYEKLGKSMLGTFFPGDLRENEIAQWAAIAAEWKEKKDAVKPVEAKNH
;
A
#
# COMPACT_ATOMS: atom_id res chain seq x y z
N MET A 1 66.70 19.91 -21.74
CA MET A 1 66.03 18.95 -22.64
C MET A 1 66.17 17.57 -22.01
N ALA A 2 65.16 16.78 -21.63
CA ALA A 2 63.71 16.95 -21.60
C ALA A 2 63.14 15.86 -20.66
N PRO A 3 62.58 16.17 -19.47
CA PRO A 3 61.81 15.20 -18.68
C PRO A 3 60.39 14.99 -19.24
N VAL A 4 60.06 15.64 -20.36
CA VAL A 4 58.74 15.62 -21.00
C VAL A 4 58.60 14.42 -21.97
N LEU A 5 59.70 13.84 -22.44
CA LEU A 5 59.67 12.73 -23.39
C LEU A 5 59.35 11.37 -22.76
N ASP A 6 59.70 11.15 -21.48
CA ASP A 6 59.39 9.89 -20.78
C ASP A 6 57.89 9.72 -20.46
N PHE A 7 57.14 10.83 -20.33
CA PHE A 7 55.68 10.79 -20.19
C PHE A 7 54.95 10.57 -21.52
N ILE A 8 55.55 10.96 -22.65
CA ILE A 8 54.96 10.80 -23.99
C ILE A 8 55.15 9.36 -24.50
N PHE A 9 56.20 8.66 -24.05
CA PHE A 9 56.54 7.30 -24.46
C PHE A 9 56.36 6.23 -23.37
N GLN A 10 55.54 6.48 -22.34
CA GLN A 10 54.99 5.36 -21.56
C GLN A 10 54.13 4.51 -22.49
N ARG A 11 54.70 3.40 -22.98
CA ARG A 11 53.92 2.31 -23.57
C ARG A 11 52.87 1.92 -22.55
N ARG A 12 51.62 2.36 -22.75
CA ARG A 12 50.48 1.71 -22.14
C ARG A 12 50.47 0.31 -22.72
N ASP A 13 50.93 -0.67 -21.95
CA ASP A 13 50.81 -2.07 -22.35
C ASP A 13 49.34 -2.33 -22.63
N PHE A 14 49.04 -2.58 -23.92
CA PHE A 14 47.69 -2.88 -24.38
C PHE A 14 47.37 -4.31 -23.94
N ASN A 15 47.08 -4.46 -22.66
CA ASN A 15 46.67 -5.74 -22.08
C ASN A 15 45.14 -5.77 -21.99
N THR A 16 44.54 -6.58 -22.87
CA THR A 16 43.10 -6.82 -22.88
C THR A 16 42.63 -7.74 -21.75
N SER A 17 43.55 -8.42 -21.05
CA SER A 17 43.21 -9.25 -19.89
C SER A 17 43.00 -8.43 -18.62
N THR A 18 43.62 -7.26 -18.49
CA THR A 18 43.55 -6.45 -17.26
C THR A 18 42.13 -6.20 -16.75
N PRO A 19 41.13 -5.87 -17.60
CA PRO A 19 39.75 -5.74 -17.15
C PRO A 19 39.13 -7.08 -16.75
N ALA A 20 39.43 -8.16 -17.48
CA ALA A 20 38.92 -9.50 -17.19
C ALA A 20 39.48 -10.04 -15.86
N ASP A 21 40.76 -9.80 -15.59
CA ASP A 21 41.43 -10.17 -14.34
C ASP A 21 40.87 -9.36 -13.17
N ALA A 22 40.67 -8.05 -13.35
CA ALA A 22 40.05 -7.19 -12.35
C ALA A 22 38.59 -7.60 -12.05
N PHE A 23 37.80 -7.95 -13.07
CA PHE A 23 36.46 -8.49 -12.87
C PHE A 23 36.51 -9.84 -12.17
N SER A 24 37.34 -10.78 -12.63
CA SER A 24 37.48 -12.09 -12.00
C SER A 24 37.84 -11.97 -10.52
N GLN A 25 38.70 -11.02 -10.17
CA GLN A 25 39.08 -10.75 -8.79
C GLN A 25 37.91 -10.20 -7.98
N GLU A 26 37.18 -9.20 -8.49
CA GLU A 26 35.98 -8.66 -7.81
C GLU A 26 34.83 -9.67 -7.67
N TRP A 27 34.63 -10.53 -8.67
CA TRP A 27 33.62 -11.59 -8.60
C TRP A 27 34.01 -12.73 -7.64
N SER A 28 35.31 -12.93 -7.38
CA SER A 28 35.80 -13.95 -6.45
C SER A 28 35.83 -13.45 -5.01
N GLN A 29 36.23 -12.19 -4.80
CA GLN A 29 36.27 -11.51 -3.52
C GLN A 29 35.74 -10.10 -3.70
N PRO A 30 34.43 -9.87 -3.49
CA PRO A 30 33.85 -8.55 -3.66
C PRO A 30 34.49 -7.56 -2.70
N SER A 31 34.93 -6.44 -3.23
CA SER A 31 35.52 -5.37 -2.44
C SER A 31 34.49 -4.72 -1.50
N ASN A 32 35.01 -4.11 -0.43
CA ASN A 32 34.22 -3.35 0.54
C ASN A 32 33.37 -2.22 -0.10
N TYR A 33 33.72 -1.79 -1.33
CA TYR A 33 32.97 -0.79 -2.08
C TYR A 33 31.60 -1.31 -2.56
N ALA A 34 31.51 -2.56 -3.03
CA ALA A 34 30.23 -3.15 -3.43
C ALA A 34 29.25 -3.24 -2.24
N PHE A 35 29.77 -3.61 -1.07
CA PHE A 35 29.03 -3.63 0.19
C PHE A 35 28.51 -2.23 0.58
N THR A 36 29.36 -1.20 0.46
CA THR A 36 28.98 0.19 0.76
C THR A 36 27.87 0.71 -0.17
N ILE A 37 27.94 0.41 -1.46
CA ILE A 37 26.91 0.81 -2.44
C ILE A 37 25.57 0.14 -2.12
N LEU A 38 25.58 -1.16 -1.83
CA LEU A 38 24.37 -1.91 -1.49
C LEU A 38 23.72 -1.39 -0.20
N LEU A 39 24.51 -0.93 0.77
CA LEU A 39 24.02 -0.35 2.04
C LEU A 39 23.32 1.01 1.84
N LEU A 40 23.78 1.80 0.87
CA LEU A 40 23.19 3.11 0.56
C LEU A 40 21.84 2.98 -0.15
N LEU A 41 21.64 1.89 -0.89
CA LEU A 41 20.45 1.66 -1.70
C LEU A 41 19.38 0.88 -0.91
N GLY A 42 18.15 1.39 -0.91
CA GLY A 42 16.97 0.62 -0.49
C GLY A 42 16.35 0.98 0.86
N GLY A 43 16.73 2.08 1.51
CA GLY A 43 16.05 2.54 2.74
C GLY A 43 14.53 2.69 2.56
N ASP A 44 14.10 3.30 1.45
CA ASP A 44 12.67 3.45 1.11
C ASP A 44 11.96 2.11 0.87
N LEU A 45 12.70 1.14 0.33
CA LEU A 45 12.18 -0.20 0.09
C LEU A 45 11.86 -0.89 1.43
N ILE A 46 12.78 -0.80 2.39
CA ILE A 46 12.57 -1.33 3.74
C ILE A 46 11.39 -0.64 4.42
N ASN A 47 11.28 0.68 4.29
CA ASN A 47 10.15 1.42 4.86
C ASN A 47 8.80 0.90 4.33
N ARG A 48 8.68 0.68 3.01
CA ARG A 48 7.46 0.12 2.41
C ARG A 48 7.21 -1.34 2.78
N ALA A 49 8.25 -2.15 2.92
CA ALA A 49 8.13 -3.54 3.36
C ALA A 49 7.65 -3.62 4.82
N LEU A 50 8.19 -2.76 5.69
CA LEU A 50 7.75 -2.58 7.06
C LEU A 50 6.29 -2.11 7.12
N ALA A 51 5.93 -1.06 6.39
CA ALA A 51 4.54 -0.57 6.35
C ALA A 51 3.54 -1.68 5.98
N GLN A 52 3.93 -2.59 5.08
CA GLN A 52 3.11 -3.76 4.73
C GLN A 52 2.92 -4.75 5.86
N LEU A 53 4.00 -5.19 6.50
CA LEU A 53 3.98 -6.30 7.45
C LEU A 53 3.79 -5.87 8.91
N ALA A 54 4.05 -4.61 9.23
CA ALA A 54 4.01 -4.10 10.58
C ALA A 54 2.59 -4.01 11.16
N GLY A 55 2.53 -3.89 12.48
CA GLY A 55 1.29 -3.79 13.25
C GLY A 55 0.96 -5.03 14.09
N GLY A 56 1.75 -6.10 13.94
CA GLY A 56 1.70 -7.32 14.76
C GLY A 56 2.80 -7.32 15.81
N TRP A 57 2.90 -8.41 16.57
CA TRP A 57 4.00 -8.60 17.53
C TRP A 57 5.29 -9.01 16.82
N ILE A 58 5.17 -9.71 15.69
CA ILE A 58 6.28 -10.14 14.85
C ILE A 58 6.07 -9.54 13.48
N THR A 59 7.08 -8.82 13.00
CA THR A 59 7.09 -8.19 11.68
C THR A 59 8.22 -8.82 10.86
N PRO A 60 7.93 -9.86 10.07
CA PRO A 60 8.95 -10.67 9.41
C PRO A 60 9.45 -9.97 8.14
N VAL A 61 10.30 -8.97 8.31
CA VAL A 61 11.03 -8.31 7.23
C VAL A 61 12.46 -8.82 7.28
N ALA A 62 12.93 -9.41 6.18
CA ALA A 62 14.24 -10.07 6.14
C ALA A 62 15.38 -9.05 6.22
N PHE A 63 16.51 -9.47 6.80
CA PHE A 63 17.72 -8.65 6.84
C PHE A 63 18.22 -8.39 5.41
N SER A 64 18.60 -7.16 5.10
CA SER A 64 19.20 -6.79 3.82
C SER A 64 20.00 -5.49 3.96
N PHE A 65 20.74 -5.12 2.93
CA PHE A 65 21.64 -3.96 2.98
C PHE A 65 20.91 -2.61 3.19
N GLY A 66 19.66 -2.48 2.75
CA GLY A 66 18.89 -1.23 2.88
C GLY A 66 18.53 -0.84 4.32
N TRP A 67 18.70 -1.74 5.30
CA TRP A 67 18.29 -1.48 6.70
C TRP A 67 19.08 -0.37 7.39
N VAL A 68 20.36 -0.19 7.07
CA VAL A 68 21.17 0.86 7.68
C VAL A 68 20.74 2.24 7.18
N SER A 69 20.51 2.36 5.87
CA SER A 69 19.95 3.56 5.24
C SER A 69 18.57 3.88 5.84
N TYR A 70 17.71 2.86 5.98
CA TYR A 70 16.42 3.00 6.65
C TYR A 70 16.56 3.44 8.11
N ALA A 71 17.44 2.81 8.90
CA ALA A 71 17.62 3.14 10.31
C ALA A 71 18.02 4.60 10.49
N THR A 72 18.96 5.09 9.68
CA THR A 72 19.38 6.50 9.69
C THR A 72 18.22 7.44 9.34
N ALA A 73 17.46 7.12 8.29
CA ALA A 73 16.28 7.91 7.90
C ALA A 73 15.19 7.89 8.98
N SER A 74 14.97 6.74 9.63
CA SER A 74 13.97 6.55 10.68
C SER A 74 14.29 7.36 11.94
N VAL A 75 15.57 7.52 12.30
CA VAL A 75 15.99 8.40 13.39
C VAL A 75 15.66 9.85 13.07
N CYS A 76 15.93 10.30 11.83
CA CYS A 76 15.58 11.64 11.39
C CYS A 76 14.05 11.87 11.40
N ALA A 77 13.28 10.91 10.87
CA ALA A 77 11.82 10.98 10.85
C ALA A 77 11.23 10.97 12.27
N ALA A 78 11.78 10.17 13.19
CA ALA A 78 11.35 10.13 14.59
C ALA A 78 11.68 11.42 15.37
N LEU A 79 12.72 12.16 14.97
CA LEU A 79 13.11 13.44 15.58
C LEU A 79 12.37 14.64 14.97
N GLY A 80 12.16 14.65 13.65
CA GLY A 80 11.61 15.80 12.92
C GLY A 80 10.11 15.72 12.64
N GLU A 81 9.64 14.56 12.19
CA GLU A 81 8.26 14.37 11.70
C GLU A 81 7.37 13.58 12.66
N TYR A 82 7.96 12.97 13.70
CA TYR A 82 7.29 12.14 14.70
C TYR A 82 6.46 11.01 14.10
N ARG A 83 6.92 10.44 12.97
CA ARG A 83 6.26 9.32 12.28
C ARG A 83 7.24 8.26 11.78
N LEU A 84 6.78 7.01 11.68
CA LEU A 84 7.49 5.89 11.07
C LEU A 84 6.82 5.39 9.78
N MET A 85 5.50 5.49 9.69
CA MET A 85 4.72 5.07 8.52
C MET A 85 4.97 6.00 7.33
N PRO A 86 5.13 5.45 6.12
CA PRO A 86 5.22 6.24 4.90
C PRO A 86 3.89 6.94 4.59
N SER A 87 3.95 7.97 3.75
CA SER A 87 2.77 8.65 3.22
C SER A 87 1.97 7.74 2.25
N ALA A 88 0.75 8.15 1.91
CA ALA A 88 -0.10 7.40 0.99
C ALA A 88 0.55 7.18 -0.39
N ASP A 89 0.64 5.91 -0.81
CA ASP A 89 1.23 5.52 -2.11
C ASP A 89 0.36 5.92 -3.32
N THR A 90 -0.95 6.06 -3.13
CA THR A 90 -1.91 6.34 -4.20
C THR A 90 -2.93 7.35 -3.73
N GLY A 91 -3.13 8.39 -4.55
CA GLY A 91 -4.14 9.42 -4.31
C GLY A 91 -5.54 8.82 -4.39
N CYS A 92 -6.29 8.96 -3.30
CA CYS A 92 -7.71 8.66 -3.25
C CYS A 92 -8.40 9.62 -2.29
N CYS A 93 -9.72 9.62 -2.30
CA CYS A 93 -10.52 10.36 -1.34
C CYS A 93 -11.57 9.45 -0.70
N ILE A 94 -11.93 9.80 0.53
CA ILE A 94 -13.05 9.20 1.26
C ILE A 94 -14.18 10.22 1.29
N ILE A 95 -15.34 9.81 0.79
CA ILE A 95 -16.59 10.57 0.81
C ILE A 95 -17.46 10.00 1.92
N ASN A 96 -17.97 10.88 2.78
CA ASN A 96 -18.97 10.50 3.78
C ASN A 96 -20.31 10.24 3.08
N GLY A 97 -20.81 9.01 3.20
CA GLY A 97 -22.03 8.53 2.55
C GLY A 97 -23.34 9.16 3.06
N LYS A 98 -23.29 10.03 4.07
CA LYS A 98 -24.46 10.74 4.63
C LYS A 98 -24.52 12.21 4.22
N ASN A 99 -23.39 12.91 4.24
CA ASN A 99 -23.33 14.36 3.97
C ASN A 99 -22.55 14.73 2.70
N GLY A 100 -21.85 13.79 2.06
CA GLY A 100 -21.04 14.05 0.86
C GLY A 100 -19.74 14.78 1.13
N TYR A 101 -19.32 14.94 2.40
CA TYR A 101 -18.05 15.56 2.73
C TYR A 101 -16.89 14.71 2.24
N VAL A 102 -15.97 15.33 1.49
CA VAL A 102 -14.83 14.66 0.86
C VAL A 102 -13.57 14.96 1.64
N ARG A 103 -12.80 13.91 1.96
CA ARG A 103 -11.47 14.01 2.56
C ARG A 103 -10.42 13.39 1.64
N GLY A 104 -9.31 14.08 1.46
CA GLY A 104 -8.12 13.51 0.82
C GLY A 104 -7.50 12.41 1.68
N ASN A 105 -6.91 11.42 1.04
CA ASN A 105 -6.27 10.31 1.73
C ASN A 105 -4.80 10.60 2.08
N ASN A 106 -4.49 10.59 3.37
CA ASN A 106 -3.13 10.59 3.90
C ASN A 106 -2.71 9.21 4.47
N SER A 107 -3.62 8.23 4.50
CA SER A 107 -3.33 6.89 4.99
C SER A 107 -2.69 6.02 3.92
N TRP A 108 -1.55 5.43 4.28
CA TRP A 108 -0.89 4.42 3.46
C TRP A 108 -1.78 3.19 3.24
N VAL A 109 -2.54 2.75 4.24
CA VAL A 109 -3.44 1.59 4.13
C VAL A 109 -4.52 1.80 3.08
N LEU A 110 -5.22 2.94 3.12
CA LEU A 110 -6.28 3.26 2.15
C LEU A 110 -5.70 3.44 0.74
N GLY A 111 -4.50 4.01 0.63
CA GLY A 111 -3.80 4.15 -0.64
C GLY A 111 -3.52 2.79 -1.27
N ARG A 112 -3.01 1.84 -0.48
CA ARG A 112 -2.75 0.47 -0.94
C ARG A 112 -4.01 -0.29 -1.30
N MET A 113 -5.07 -0.17 -0.50
CA MET A 113 -6.36 -0.78 -0.83
C MET A 113 -6.89 -0.26 -2.18
N MET A 114 -6.80 1.04 -2.44
CA MET A 114 -7.23 1.63 -3.72
C MET A 114 -6.31 1.24 -4.88
N ARG A 115 -5.00 1.11 -4.64
CA ARG A 115 -4.03 0.67 -5.66
C ARG A 115 -4.29 -0.78 -6.08
N ASP A 116 -4.51 -1.65 -5.09
CA ASP A 116 -4.66 -3.09 -5.29
C ASP A 116 -6.10 -3.49 -5.67
N TYR A 117 -7.02 -2.53 -5.85
CA TYR A 117 -8.45 -2.79 -6.03
C TYR A 117 -8.78 -3.80 -7.14
N GLU A 118 -8.15 -3.70 -8.29
CA GLU A 118 -8.36 -4.63 -9.41
C GLU A 118 -8.04 -6.09 -9.05
N TYR A 119 -7.14 -6.31 -8.08
CA TYR A 119 -6.80 -7.65 -7.61
C TYR A 119 -7.86 -8.24 -6.67
N TRP A 120 -8.49 -7.42 -5.83
CA TRP A 120 -9.40 -7.89 -4.79
C TRP A 120 -10.87 -7.54 -5.04
N MET A 121 -11.21 -6.79 -6.09
CA MET A 121 -12.59 -6.37 -6.42
C MET A 121 -13.59 -7.52 -6.58
N GLY A 122 -13.09 -8.74 -6.83
CA GLY A 122 -13.90 -9.93 -7.01
C GLY A 122 -14.45 -10.06 -8.43
N LYS A 123 -14.83 -11.29 -8.78
CA LYS A 123 -15.24 -11.64 -10.14
C LYS A 123 -16.54 -10.93 -10.57
N THR A 124 -17.51 -10.80 -9.67
CA THR A 124 -18.79 -10.13 -9.97
C THR A 124 -18.60 -8.67 -10.38
N VAL A 125 -17.68 -7.96 -9.73
CA VAL A 125 -17.36 -6.57 -10.09
C VAL A 125 -16.61 -6.54 -11.42
N ALA A 126 -15.63 -7.42 -11.60
CA ALA A 126 -14.86 -7.53 -12.85
C ALA A 126 -15.76 -7.80 -14.06
N ASP A 127 -16.67 -8.77 -13.95
CA ASP A 127 -17.62 -9.16 -14.99
C ASP A 127 -18.58 -8.00 -15.33
N LYS A 128 -19.03 -7.25 -14.30
CA LYS A 128 -19.87 -6.06 -14.51
C LYS A 128 -19.08 -4.94 -15.20
N THR A 129 -17.84 -4.69 -14.79
CA THR A 129 -16.95 -3.71 -15.44
C THR A 129 -16.70 -4.06 -16.91
N GLU A 130 -16.42 -5.33 -17.19
CA GLU A 130 -16.23 -5.85 -18.55
C GLU A 130 -17.50 -5.65 -19.39
N SER A 131 -18.68 -5.99 -18.85
CA SER A 131 -19.95 -5.82 -19.57
C SER A 131 -20.22 -4.36 -19.98
N LEU A 132 -19.81 -3.38 -19.16
CA LEU A 132 -19.95 -1.96 -19.48
C LEU A 132 -18.95 -1.51 -20.54
N ILE A 133 -17.71 -2.02 -20.49
CA ILE A 133 -16.68 -1.76 -21.50
C ILE A 133 -17.13 -2.31 -22.85
N GLU A 134 -17.63 -3.55 -22.90
CA GLU A 134 -18.17 -4.14 -24.12
C GLU A 134 -19.37 -3.36 -24.67
N THR A 135 -20.31 -2.96 -23.81
CA THR A 135 -21.49 -2.19 -24.23
C THR A 135 -21.09 -0.84 -24.83
N ARG A 136 -20.15 -0.14 -24.18
CA ARG A 136 -19.60 1.11 -24.70
C ARG A 136 -18.89 0.90 -26.05
N TRP A 137 -18.09 -0.16 -26.15
CA TRP A 137 -17.32 -0.45 -27.35
C TRP A 137 -18.23 -0.76 -28.54
N LYS A 138 -19.29 -1.55 -28.34
CA LYS A 138 -20.31 -1.83 -29.37
C LYS A 138 -21.02 -0.56 -29.81
N PHE A 139 -21.41 0.30 -28.88
CA PHE A 139 -22.03 1.58 -29.20
C PHE A 139 -21.12 2.49 -30.04
N GLU A 140 -19.82 2.57 -29.70
CA GLU A 140 -18.85 3.35 -30.48
C GLU A 140 -18.64 2.77 -31.89
N GLN A 141 -18.61 1.44 -32.03
CA GLN A 141 -18.56 0.78 -33.35
C GLN A 141 -19.81 1.04 -34.19
N GLU A 142 -21.00 0.94 -33.60
CA GLU A 142 -22.27 1.23 -34.29
C GLU A 142 -22.36 2.69 -34.71
N LYS A 143 -21.87 3.61 -33.86
CA LYS A 143 -21.82 5.03 -34.18
C LYS A 143 -20.88 5.32 -35.35
N GLU A 144 -19.68 4.74 -35.35
CA GLU A 144 -18.72 4.87 -36.45
C GLU A 144 -19.30 4.33 -37.77
N ASN A 145 -19.88 3.13 -37.74
CA ASN A 145 -20.52 2.54 -38.92
C ASN A 145 -21.67 3.40 -39.47
N ARG A 146 -22.37 4.14 -38.60
CA ARG A 146 -23.48 5.03 -38.97
C ARG A 146 -23.00 6.38 -39.52
N GLU A 147 -22.01 7.00 -38.89
CA GLU A 147 -21.50 8.32 -39.29
C GLU A 147 -20.55 8.23 -40.50
N TYR A 148 -19.77 7.14 -40.60
CA TYR A 148 -18.76 6.93 -41.63
C TYR A 148 -18.88 5.54 -42.27
N PRO A 149 -19.95 5.27 -43.05
CA PRO A 149 -20.13 3.98 -43.69
C PRO A 149 -18.98 3.70 -44.67
N GLY A 150 -18.19 2.66 -44.40
CA GLY A 150 -17.05 2.24 -45.21
C GLY A 150 -15.69 2.78 -44.75
N SER A 151 -15.58 3.42 -43.57
CA SER A 151 -14.28 3.65 -42.95
C SER A 151 -13.67 2.29 -42.57
N ASN A 152 -12.46 1.98 -43.04
CA ASN A 152 -11.71 0.77 -42.63
C ASN A 152 -11.07 0.93 -41.24
N ILE A 153 -11.67 1.77 -40.38
CA ILE A 153 -11.12 2.13 -39.08
C ILE A 153 -11.68 1.16 -38.04
N THR A 154 -10.81 0.35 -37.45
CA THR A 154 -11.17 -0.49 -36.32
C THR A 154 -11.19 0.35 -35.04
N VAL A 155 -12.38 0.57 -34.47
CA VAL A 155 -12.52 1.31 -33.21
C VAL A 155 -11.78 0.57 -32.09
N PRO A 156 -10.76 1.19 -31.45
CA PRO A 156 -10.02 0.55 -30.37
C PRO A 156 -10.93 0.31 -29.15
N ARG A 157 -10.67 -0.76 -28.42
CA ARG A 157 -11.43 -1.08 -27.20
C ARG A 157 -11.17 -0.01 -26.13
N PRO A 158 -12.22 0.59 -25.53
CA PRO A 158 -12.04 1.61 -24.51
C PRO A 158 -11.45 1.03 -23.23
N ALA A 159 -10.53 1.75 -22.59
CA ALA A 159 -9.91 1.32 -21.34
C ALA A 159 -10.87 1.40 -20.13
N GLN A 160 -11.89 2.27 -20.20
CA GLN A 160 -12.84 2.52 -19.12
C GLN A 160 -14.24 2.81 -19.68
N ALA A 161 -15.28 2.41 -18.95
CA ALA A 161 -16.66 2.68 -19.29
C ALA A 161 -17.54 2.84 -18.03
N GLY A 162 -18.28 3.96 -18.00
CA GLY A 162 -19.23 4.26 -16.93
C GLY A 162 -18.60 4.38 -15.54
N LEU A 163 -19.46 4.38 -14.53
CA LEU A 163 -19.08 4.28 -13.12
C LEU A 163 -19.59 2.95 -12.58
N VAL A 164 -18.71 2.19 -11.92
CA VAL A 164 -19.02 0.95 -11.21
C VAL A 164 -18.82 1.15 -9.73
N VAL A 165 -19.90 1.02 -8.97
CA VAL A 165 -19.92 1.12 -7.52
C VAL A 165 -20.05 -0.27 -6.92
N SER A 166 -19.00 -0.73 -6.26
CA SER A 166 -19.04 -1.98 -5.49
C SER A 166 -19.45 -1.68 -4.05
N ILE A 167 -20.39 -2.46 -3.51
CA ILE A 167 -20.87 -2.33 -2.15
C ILE A 167 -20.28 -3.44 -1.27
N TRP A 168 -19.70 -3.02 -0.14
CA TRP A 168 -19.04 -3.88 0.83
C TRP A 168 -19.54 -3.59 2.24
N LYS A 169 -19.43 -4.59 3.11
CA LYS A 169 -19.67 -4.45 4.55
C LYS A 169 -18.46 -4.90 5.34
N PRO A 170 -18.11 -4.25 6.47
CA PRO A 170 -17.08 -4.76 7.37
C PRO A 170 -17.45 -6.14 7.89
N SER A 171 -16.49 -7.08 7.89
CA SER A 171 -16.73 -8.42 8.42
C SER A 171 -16.92 -8.37 9.93
N GLN A 172 -17.95 -9.04 10.44
CA GLN A 172 -18.16 -9.19 11.88
C GLN A 172 -17.35 -10.34 12.49
N LYS A 173 -16.77 -11.20 11.66
CA LYS A 173 -16.06 -12.42 12.10
C LYS A 173 -14.59 -12.15 12.38
N LEU A 174 -13.98 -11.24 11.64
CA LEU A 174 -12.55 -10.94 11.72
C LEU A 174 -12.30 -9.68 12.54
N ALA A 175 -11.21 -9.68 13.30
CA ALA A 175 -10.78 -8.51 14.06
C ALA A 175 -10.31 -7.39 13.12
N HIS A 176 -10.59 -6.15 13.49
CA HIS A 176 -10.20 -4.96 12.74
C HIS A 176 -8.95 -4.34 13.35
N GLY A 177 -8.07 -3.78 12.52
CA GLY A 177 -6.83 -3.13 12.97
C GLY A 177 -5.74 -4.11 13.40
N GLU A 178 -5.70 -5.29 12.76
CA GLU A 178 -4.65 -6.29 12.93
C GLU A 178 -4.12 -6.69 11.55
N PRO A 179 -2.80 -6.94 11.40
CA PRO A 179 -2.26 -7.35 10.11
C PRO A 179 -2.63 -8.81 9.83
N GLY A 180 -2.95 -9.12 8.58
CA GLY A 180 -3.19 -10.50 8.17
C GLY A 180 -1.90 -11.33 8.08
N HIS A 181 -2.01 -12.61 8.44
CA HIS A 181 -0.94 -13.60 8.32
C HIS A 181 -1.01 -14.32 6.98
N ASP A 182 -0.70 -13.60 5.90
CA ASP A 182 -0.70 -14.14 4.55
C ASP A 182 0.68 -14.64 4.10
N ILE A 183 0.79 -14.96 2.81
CA ILE A 183 2.02 -15.47 2.21
C ILE A 183 3.22 -14.50 2.33
N LEU A 184 2.98 -13.18 2.42
CA LEU A 184 4.06 -12.20 2.59
C LEU A 184 4.63 -12.31 4.01
N HIS A 185 3.77 -12.48 5.01
CA HIS A 185 4.21 -12.70 6.39
C HIS A 185 5.07 -13.97 6.51
N TRP A 186 4.59 -15.08 5.96
CA TRP A 186 5.34 -16.35 6.01
C TRP A 186 6.61 -16.33 5.16
N SER A 187 6.63 -15.62 4.03
CA SER A 187 7.83 -15.51 3.19
C SER A 187 9.00 -14.87 3.94
N GLY A 188 8.75 -13.88 4.80
CA GLY A 188 9.78 -13.26 5.62
C GLY A 188 10.40 -14.23 6.62
N LEU A 189 9.58 -15.03 7.31
CA LEU A 189 10.08 -16.05 8.25
C LEU A 189 10.90 -17.13 7.54
N ILE A 190 10.41 -17.63 6.40
CA ILE A 190 11.12 -18.64 5.61
C ILE A 190 12.47 -18.08 5.14
N VAL A 191 12.50 -16.84 4.64
CA VAL A 191 13.74 -16.21 4.19
C VAL A 191 14.70 -15.99 5.35
N THR A 192 14.23 -15.58 6.54
CA THR A 192 15.09 -15.49 7.73
C THR A 192 15.74 -16.84 8.08
N VAL A 193 14.98 -17.95 8.00
CA VAL A 193 15.54 -19.29 8.23
C VAL A 193 16.59 -19.63 7.18
N ILE A 194 16.34 -19.32 5.90
CA ILE A 194 17.31 -19.52 4.82
C ILE A 194 18.57 -18.67 5.06
N GLN A 195 18.42 -17.41 5.46
CA GLN A 195 19.54 -16.50 5.75
C GLN A 195 20.42 -17.03 6.87
N LEU A 196 19.83 -17.47 7.99
CA LEU A 196 20.56 -18.09 9.08
C LEU A 196 21.23 -19.40 8.64
N GLY A 197 20.56 -20.20 7.80
CA GLY A 197 21.13 -21.42 7.21
C GLY A 197 22.39 -21.14 6.38
N VAL A 198 22.34 -20.14 5.50
CA VAL A 198 23.50 -19.71 4.70
C VAL A 198 24.62 -19.16 5.60
N ALA A 199 24.26 -18.39 6.63
CA ALA A 199 25.22 -17.83 7.58
C ALA A 199 25.90 -18.88 8.47
N CYS A 200 25.31 -20.07 8.64
CA CYS A 200 25.92 -21.19 9.35
C CYS A 200 26.96 -21.97 8.54
N ILE A 201 27.04 -21.78 7.21
CA ILE A 201 27.98 -22.52 6.35
C ILE A 201 29.45 -22.22 6.68
N PRO A 202 29.88 -20.95 6.81
CA PRO A 202 31.26 -20.62 7.20
C PRO A 202 31.64 -21.21 8.56
N LEU A 203 30.71 -21.18 9.52
CA LEU A 203 30.92 -21.77 10.84
C LEU A 203 31.26 -23.26 10.77
N GLY A 204 30.61 -24.00 9.86
CA GLY A 204 30.85 -25.43 9.68
C GLY A 204 32.09 -25.78 8.85
N LEU A 205 32.48 -24.93 7.90
CA LEU A 205 33.58 -25.19 6.97
C LEU A 205 34.92 -24.61 7.45
N THR A 206 34.93 -23.33 7.83
CA THR A 206 36.13 -22.56 8.19
C THR A 206 36.22 -22.28 9.68
N GLY A 207 35.12 -22.49 10.43
CA GLY A 207 35.04 -22.13 11.86
C GLY A 207 34.76 -20.65 12.09
N ASP A 208 34.51 -19.88 11.02
CA ASP A 208 34.18 -18.46 11.14
C ASP A 208 32.72 -18.27 11.60
N TRP A 209 32.56 -17.72 12.79
CA TRP A 209 31.26 -17.41 13.40
C TRP A 209 30.80 -15.97 13.11
N GLY A 210 31.63 -15.15 12.45
CA GLY A 210 31.36 -13.73 12.20
C GLY A 210 30.11 -13.50 11.36
N VAL A 211 29.95 -14.22 10.24
CA VAL A 211 28.78 -14.11 9.35
C VAL A 211 27.49 -14.45 10.09
N LEU A 212 27.52 -15.49 10.94
CA LEU A 212 26.37 -15.89 11.76
C LEU A 212 26.04 -14.84 12.81
N LEU A 213 27.04 -14.29 13.52
CA LEU A 213 26.81 -13.24 14.51
C LEU A 213 26.17 -12.01 13.87
N ILE A 214 26.66 -11.58 12.71
CA ILE A 214 26.11 -10.40 12.03
C ILE A 214 24.70 -10.67 11.54
N THR A 215 24.47 -11.80 10.89
CA THR A 215 23.15 -12.14 10.37
C THR A 215 22.12 -12.30 11.50
N GLY A 216 22.49 -12.95 12.60
CA GLY A 216 21.65 -13.09 13.78
C GLY A 216 21.37 -11.75 14.45
N GLY A 217 22.41 -10.93 14.69
CA GLY A 217 22.27 -9.60 15.27
C GLY A 217 21.42 -8.67 14.40
N ALA A 218 21.64 -8.68 13.08
CA ALA A 218 20.85 -7.90 12.13
C ALA A 218 19.38 -8.35 12.13
N THR A 219 19.13 -9.66 12.11
CA THR A 219 17.76 -10.21 12.14
C THR A 219 17.02 -9.77 13.40
N LEU A 220 17.68 -9.81 14.56
CA LEU A 220 17.10 -9.32 15.80
C LEU A 220 16.74 -7.83 15.70
N LEU A 221 17.66 -7.00 15.21
CA LEU A 221 17.40 -5.57 15.01
C LEU A 221 16.23 -5.33 14.05
N CYS A 222 16.16 -6.07 12.92
CA CYS A 222 15.05 -5.99 11.97
C CYS A 222 13.71 -6.24 12.66
N TYR A 223 13.62 -7.31 13.46
CA TYR A 223 12.38 -7.73 14.11
C TYR A 223 11.99 -6.76 15.23
N PHE A 224 12.95 -6.28 16.03
CA PHE A 224 12.68 -5.26 17.05
C PHE A 224 12.19 -3.94 16.43
N THR A 225 12.83 -3.47 15.35
CA THR A 225 12.39 -2.26 14.64
C THR A 225 10.97 -2.41 14.10
N GLY A 226 10.62 -3.58 13.57
CA GLY A 226 9.26 -3.84 13.07
C GLY A 226 8.23 -4.11 14.16
N ALA A 227 8.64 -4.49 15.38
CA ALA A 227 7.77 -4.76 16.52
C ALA A 227 7.44 -3.51 17.36
N LEU A 228 7.98 -2.34 17.01
CA LEU A 228 7.65 -1.09 17.67
C LEU A 228 6.14 -0.82 17.61
N GLN A 229 5.52 -0.58 18.77
CA GLN A 229 4.08 -0.32 18.88
C GLN A 229 3.63 0.89 18.05
N GLN A 230 4.54 1.82 17.80
CA GLN A 230 4.30 3.00 16.97
C GLN A 230 3.76 2.62 15.59
N TRP A 231 4.26 1.56 14.96
CA TRP A 231 3.74 1.09 13.67
C TRP A 231 2.26 0.75 13.73
N LYS A 232 1.81 0.08 14.79
CA LYS A 232 0.41 -0.30 14.99
C LYS A 232 -0.46 0.94 15.19
N ILE A 233 -0.01 1.87 16.03
CA ILE A 233 -0.71 3.13 16.28
C ILE A 233 -0.85 3.92 15.00
N GLU A 234 0.22 3.99 14.20
CA GLU A 234 0.23 4.78 12.98
C GLU A 234 -0.55 4.17 11.83
N LYS A 235 -0.44 2.85 11.65
CA LYS A 235 -1.13 2.15 10.58
C LYS A 235 -2.65 2.21 10.71
N TRP A 236 -3.17 2.21 11.94
CA TRP A 236 -4.61 2.28 12.24
C TRP A 236 -4.95 3.47 13.14
N ALA A 237 -4.44 4.65 12.80
CA ALA A 237 -4.73 5.92 13.48
C ALA A 237 -6.17 6.39 13.24
N CYS A 238 -7.13 5.66 13.77
CA CYS A 238 -8.55 5.92 13.60
C CYS A 238 -9.36 5.38 14.79
N ARG A 239 -10.56 5.93 14.99
CA ARG A 239 -11.51 5.38 15.96
C ARG A 239 -12.13 4.10 15.43
N ARG A 240 -12.51 3.22 16.36
CA ARG A 240 -13.37 2.06 16.06
C ARG A 240 -14.82 2.52 16.13
N LEU A 241 -15.64 1.98 15.24
CA LEU A 241 -17.08 2.22 15.26
C LEU A 241 -17.70 1.26 16.28
N ASP A 242 -18.37 1.84 17.29
CA ASP A 242 -18.90 1.11 18.45
C ASP A 242 -20.42 0.86 18.34
N GLY A 243 -20.94 0.65 17.12
CA GLY A 243 -22.37 0.41 16.85
C GLY A 243 -23.29 1.63 17.04
N ARG A 244 -22.83 2.68 17.72
CA ARG A 244 -23.62 3.90 18.00
C ARG A 244 -23.71 4.86 16.81
N SER A 245 -22.72 4.83 15.92
CA SER A 245 -22.66 5.72 14.75
C SER A 245 -22.58 4.93 13.46
N ASN A 246 -23.71 4.87 12.73
CA ASN A 246 -23.75 4.28 11.40
C ASN A 246 -23.21 5.29 10.39
N LYS A 247 -21.95 5.12 9.99
CA LYS A 247 -21.30 5.93 8.97
C LYS A 247 -21.08 5.10 7.71
N ASN A 248 -21.54 5.57 6.57
CA ASN A 248 -21.22 4.96 5.29
C ASN A 248 -20.08 5.74 4.66
N PHE A 249 -19.20 5.05 3.95
CA PHE A 249 -18.03 5.66 3.33
C PHE A 249 -17.98 5.27 1.86
N VAL A 250 -17.49 6.15 1.00
CA VAL A 250 -17.17 5.82 -0.38
C VAL A 250 -15.71 6.18 -0.64
N MET A 251 -14.92 5.20 -1.06
CA MET A 251 -13.54 5.39 -1.47
C MET A 251 -13.45 5.44 -3.00
N THR A 252 -12.79 6.46 -3.55
CA THR A 252 -12.59 6.61 -5.00
C THR A 252 -11.30 7.37 -5.30
N ARG A 253 -10.78 7.26 -6.54
CA ARG A 253 -9.70 8.13 -7.06
C ARG A 253 -10.20 9.52 -7.49
N GLY A 254 -11.51 9.77 -7.39
CA GLY A 254 -12.14 11.05 -7.73
C GLY A 254 -12.82 11.03 -9.10
N ASN A 255 -13.04 12.22 -9.67
CA ASN A 255 -13.66 12.34 -10.98
C ASN A 255 -12.80 11.69 -12.07
N GLY A 256 -13.42 10.99 -13.01
CA GLY A 256 -12.75 10.21 -14.05
C GLY A 256 -12.33 8.80 -13.62
N ALA A 257 -12.52 8.43 -12.36
CA ALA A 257 -12.32 7.04 -11.92
C ALA A 257 -13.50 6.16 -12.34
N GLN A 258 -13.22 4.97 -12.87
CA GLN A 258 -14.26 3.98 -13.21
C GLN A 258 -14.86 3.29 -11.98
N HIS A 259 -14.12 3.24 -10.86
CA HIS A 259 -14.51 2.49 -9.67
C HIS A 259 -14.73 3.37 -8.45
N ALA A 260 -15.82 3.10 -7.73
CA ALA A 260 -16.07 3.61 -6.39
C ALA A 260 -16.40 2.45 -5.44
N ILE A 261 -15.79 2.46 -4.25
CA ILE A 261 -15.94 1.40 -3.26
C ILE A 261 -16.80 1.95 -2.14
N ALA A 262 -18.07 1.57 -2.11
CA ALA A 262 -18.98 1.93 -1.04
C ALA A 262 -18.88 0.92 0.10
N ILE A 263 -18.62 1.39 1.30
CA ILE A 263 -18.51 0.61 2.52
C ILE A 263 -19.64 1.02 3.45
N ILE A 264 -20.56 0.08 3.69
CA ILE A 264 -21.70 0.25 4.59
C ILE A 264 -21.29 -0.34 5.93
N SER A 265 -20.91 0.52 6.89
CA SER A 265 -20.34 0.04 8.15
C SER A 265 -21.35 -0.63 9.06
N ASP A 266 -22.62 -0.20 9.01
CA ASP A 266 -23.66 -0.56 9.98
C ASP A 266 -23.17 -0.41 11.45
N GLY A 267 -22.25 0.54 11.68
CA GLY A 267 -21.67 0.81 13.00
C GLY A 267 -20.54 -0.14 13.42
N HIS A 268 -20.06 -1.00 12.52
CA HIS A 268 -18.93 -1.91 12.75
C HIS A 268 -17.69 -1.50 11.94
N GLY A 269 -16.50 -1.80 12.46
CA GLY A 269 -15.24 -1.60 11.76
C GLY A 269 -14.49 -0.32 12.15
N LEU A 270 -13.63 0.16 11.25
CA LEU A 270 -12.79 1.35 11.46
C LEU A 270 -13.45 2.59 10.86
N ASP A 271 -13.27 3.74 11.51
CA ASP A 271 -13.70 5.03 10.95
C ASP A 271 -12.74 5.46 9.83
N LEU A 272 -13.13 5.19 8.58
CA LEU A 272 -12.28 5.43 7.41
C LEU A 272 -12.06 6.93 7.13
N GLU A 273 -12.94 7.79 7.62
CA GLU A 273 -12.76 9.25 7.54
C GLU A 273 -11.61 9.74 8.40
N ASP A 274 -11.56 9.26 9.65
CA ASP A 274 -10.46 9.56 10.56
C ASP A 274 -9.15 8.94 10.03
N LEU A 275 -9.24 7.71 9.52
CA LEU A 275 -8.10 7.04 8.90
C LEU A 275 -7.57 7.84 7.70
N ALA A 276 -8.44 8.39 6.86
CA ALA A 276 -8.05 9.21 5.70
C ALA A 276 -7.38 10.52 6.11
N THR A 277 -7.82 11.18 7.20
CA THR A 277 -7.10 12.33 7.72
C THR A 277 -5.69 11.98 8.20
N GLY A 278 -5.50 10.76 8.70
CA GLY A 278 -4.22 10.28 9.20
C GLY A 278 -3.63 11.19 10.29
N PHE A 279 -2.30 11.16 10.43
CA PHE A 279 -1.53 12.01 11.36
C PHE A 279 -1.54 13.50 11.02
N ALA A 280 -2.16 13.92 9.91
CA ALA A 280 -2.19 15.32 9.53
C ALA A 280 -3.07 16.18 10.46
N ASN A 281 -3.95 15.54 11.25
CA ASN A 281 -4.65 16.23 12.35
C ASN A 281 -3.84 16.11 13.64
N VAL A 282 -3.56 17.28 14.22
CA VAL A 282 -2.67 17.59 15.36
C VAL A 282 -3.02 16.86 16.68
N ASP A 283 -4.13 16.11 16.73
CA ASP A 283 -4.67 15.49 17.95
C ASP A 283 -4.44 13.97 18.08
N SER A 284 -3.66 13.33 17.19
CA SER A 284 -3.26 11.91 17.35
C SER A 284 -1.86 11.80 17.95
N PRO A 285 -1.58 10.78 18.80
CA PRO A 285 -0.47 10.85 19.75
C PRO A 285 0.85 10.94 19.00
N THR A 286 1.58 12.01 19.29
CA THR A 286 2.99 12.17 18.95
C THR A 286 3.73 10.87 19.29
N ILE A 287 4.76 10.53 18.49
CA ILE A 287 5.65 9.41 18.79
C ILE A 287 5.91 9.37 20.30
N SER A 288 5.57 8.25 20.93
CA SER A 288 5.82 8.10 22.37
C SER A 288 7.31 8.34 22.62
N LEU A 289 7.65 9.07 23.68
CA LEU A 289 9.04 9.28 24.11
C LEU A 289 9.81 7.96 24.17
N PHE A 290 9.13 6.87 24.57
CA PHE A 290 9.69 5.54 24.55
C PHE A 290 10.01 5.02 23.14
N SER A 291 9.09 5.18 22.19
CA SER A 291 9.29 4.82 20.79
C SER A 291 10.42 5.65 20.16
N GLN A 292 10.49 6.95 20.47
CA GLN A 292 11.55 7.84 19.99
C GLN A 292 12.93 7.38 20.46
N LEU A 293 13.08 7.16 21.78
CA LEU A 293 14.31 6.65 22.36
C LEU A 293 14.67 5.28 21.81
N SER A 294 13.68 4.40 21.61
CA SER A 294 13.89 3.07 21.03
C SER A 294 14.44 3.16 19.60
N VAL A 295 13.90 4.03 18.75
CA VAL A 295 14.39 4.24 17.38
C VAL A 295 15.83 4.79 17.38
N ILE A 296 16.16 5.72 18.27
CA ILE A 296 17.52 6.26 18.43
C ILE A 296 18.49 5.15 18.85
N VAL A 297 18.14 4.35 19.86
CA VAL A 297 18.96 3.23 20.33
C VAL A 297 19.14 2.19 19.21
N LEU A 298 18.07 1.83 18.49
CA LEU A 298 18.15 0.93 17.34
C LEU A 298 19.07 1.50 16.24
N GLY A 299 19.01 2.79 15.96
CA GLY A 299 19.92 3.46 15.02
C GLY A 299 21.39 3.34 15.44
N ILE A 300 21.70 3.57 16.71
CA ILE A 300 23.06 3.40 17.26
C ILE A 300 23.52 1.95 17.15
N LEU A 301 22.64 0.99 17.45
CA LEU A 301 22.94 -0.44 17.34
C LEU A 301 23.19 -0.88 15.89
N TRP A 302 22.45 -0.32 14.92
CA TRP A 302 22.71 -0.55 13.49
C TRP A 302 24.09 -0.04 13.06
N VAL A 303 24.50 1.14 13.54
CA VAL A 303 25.86 1.67 13.28
C VAL A 303 26.93 0.78 13.92
N ALA A 304 26.73 0.35 15.17
CA ALA A 304 27.66 -0.56 15.85
C ALA A 304 27.79 -1.90 15.11
N LEU A 305 26.67 -2.43 14.61
CA LEU A 305 26.66 -3.66 13.80
C LEU A 305 27.41 -3.48 12.48
N LEU A 306 27.27 -2.33 11.80
CA LEU A 306 27.99 -2.03 10.57
C LEU A 306 29.50 -1.93 10.82
N ILE A 307 29.93 -1.27 11.89
CA ILE A 307 31.35 -1.22 12.29
C ILE A 307 31.87 -2.64 12.54
N THR A 308 31.09 -3.47 13.23
CA THR A 308 31.45 -4.88 13.48
C THR A 308 31.55 -5.66 12.16
N ALA A 309 30.61 -5.43 11.23
CA ALA A 309 30.61 -6.09 9.92
C ALA A 309 31.80 -5.68 9.04
N SER A 310 32.31 -4.45 9.17
CA SER A 310 33.52 -4.01 8.45
C SER A 310 34.78 -4.75 8.88
N GLY A 311 34.74 -5.44 10.03
CA GLY A 311 35.84 -6.27 10.52
C GLY A 311 35.92 -7.64 9.85
N LEU A 312 34.92 -8.08 9.05
CA LEU A 312 35.04 -9.31 8.28
C LEU A 312 35.79 -9.05 6.97
N THR A 313 36.98 -9.61 6.90
CA THR A 313 37.82 -9.60 5.69
C THR A 313 37.69 -10.89 4.89
N ASP A 314 37.29 -11.98 5.54
CA ASP A 314 37.18 -13.32 4.95
C ASP A 314 35.70 -13.70 4.74
N ASP A 315 35.41 -14.56 3.75
CA ASP A 315 34.09 -15.15 3.50
C ASP A 315 32.91 -14.14 3.25
N SER A 316 33.22 -12.91 2.82
CA SER A 316 32.23 -11.84 2.55
C SER A 316 31.12 -12.20 1.56
N TRP A 317 31.34 -13.20 0.70
CA TRP A 317 30.33 -13.68 -0.26
C TRP A 317 29.08 -14.23 0.43
N TYR A 318 29.22 -14.87 1.60
CA TYR A 318 28.07 -15.39 2.35
C TYR A 318 27.21 -14.25 2.87
N LEU A 319 27.82 -13.15 3.33
CA LEU A 319 27.10 -11.96 3.77
C LEU A 319 26.38 -11.28 2.59
N ILE A 320 27.02 -11.24 1.41
CA ILE A 320 26.40 -10.75 0.15
C ILE A 320 25.22 -11.61 -0.24
N ALA A 321 25.35 -12.93 -0.19
CA ALA A 321 24.26 -13.86 -0.48
C ALA A 321 23.09 -13.66 0.49
N VAL A 322 23.36 -13.61 1.80
CA VAL A 322 22.35 -13.34 2.84
C VAL A 322 21.62 -12.02 2.57
N GLY A 323 22.36 -10.92 2.41
CA GLY A 323 21.76 -9.60 2.21
C GLY A 323 21.02 -9.47 0.87
N GLY A 324 21.51 -10.14 -0.19
CA GLY A 324 20.87 -10.19 -1.50
C GLY A 324 19.55 -10.96 -1.51
N ILE A 325 19.50 -12.13 -0.87
CA ILE A 325 18.26 -12.91 -0.70
C ILE A 325 17.21 -12.07 0.05
N GLY A 326 17.62 -11.40 1.13
CA GLY A 326 16.71 -10.53 1.88
C GLY A 326 16.26 -9.31 1.10
N MET A 327 17.14 -8.72 0.26
CA MET A 327 16.76 -7.62 -0.63
C MET A 327 15.67 -8.05 -1.61
N LEU A 328 15.80 -9.23 -2.23
CA LEU A 328 14.78 -9.77 -3.13
C LEU A 328 13.44 -10.00 -2.40
N GLN A 329 13.48 -10.52 -1.17
CA GLN A 329 12.28 -10.69 -0.35
C GLN A 329 11.62 -9.34 -0.01
N ASN A 330 12.41 -8.33 0.34
CA ASN A 330 11.89 -7.00 0.64
C ASN A 330 11.30 -6.31 -0.60
N ILE A 331 11.90 -6.48 -1.79
CA ILE A 331 11.33 -6.05 -3.08
C ILE A 331 9.98 -6.70 -3.32
N PHE A 332 9.93 -8.03 -3.16
CA PHE A 332 8.71 -8.80 -3.31
C PHE A 332 7.62 -8.30 -2.36
N VAL A 333 7.92 -8.20 -1.06
CA VAL A 333 6.97 -7.69 -0.06
C VAL A 333 6.53 -6.28 -0.44
N ALA A 334 7.43 -5.30 -0.57
CA ALA A 334 7.07 -3.90 -0.83
C ALA A 334 6.20 -3.69 -2.09
N GLY A 335 6.41 -4.51 -3.12
CA GLY A 335 5.67 -4.44 -4.38
C GLY A 335 4.33 -5.17 -4.39
N TRP A 336 4.21 -6.28 -3.66
CA TRP A 336 3.09 -7.22 -3.86
C TRP A 336 1.72 -6.64 -3.47
N LYS A 337 0.69 -7.14 -4.14
CA LYS A 337 -0.71 -6.76 -3.98
C LYS A 337 -1.37 -7.59 -2.87
N ARG A 338 -2.18 -6.97 -2.00
CA ARG A 338 -2.86 -7.66 -0.89
C ARG A 338 -4.35 -7.34 -0.84
N THR A 339 -5.09 -8.16 -0.11
CA THR A 339 -6.53 -7.95 0.15
C THR A 339 -6.75 -7.00 1.34
N PRO A 340 -7.93 -6.37 1.44
CA PRO A 340 -8.30 -5.50 2.56
C PRO A 340 -8.14 -6.18 3.94
N ASP A 341 -8.46 -7.47 4.03
CA ASP A 341 -8.32 -8.29 5.23
C ASP A 341 -6.87 -8.29 5.74
N ALA A 342 -5.89 -8.39 4.83
CA ALA A 342 -4.47 -8.39 5.19
C ALA A 342 -3.98 -7.03 5.70
N TYR A 343 -4.64 -5.94 5.30
CA TYR A 343 -4.39 -4.60 5.81
C TYR A 343 -5.15 -4.28 7.12
N GLY A 344 -5.95 -5.22 7.62
CA GLY A 344 -6.73 -5.08 8.86
C GLY A 344 -8.08 -4.39 8.69
N ILE A 345 -8.60 -4.32 7.46
CA ILE A 345 -9.94 -3.84 7.14
C ILE A 345 -10.68 -4.97 6.42
N PRO A 346 -11.17 -5.99 7.15
CA PRO A 346 -11.83 -7.12 6.53
C PRO A 346 -13.18 -6.71 5.93
N LEU A 347 -13.39 -7.00 4.64
CA LEU A 347 -14.57 -6.57 3.88
C LEU A 347 -15.28 -7.76 3.23
N GLU A 348 -16.60 -7.79 3.34
CA GLU A 348 -17.49 -8.76 2.72
C GLU A 348 -18.26 -8.11 1.57
N PHE A 349 -18.21 -8.73 0.38
CA PHE A 349 -18.91 -8.25 -0.80
C PHE A 349 -20.43 -8.40 -0.63
N VAL A 350 -21.17 -7.36 -1.00
CA VAL A 350 -22.65 -7.37 -0.94
C VAL A 350 -23.25 -7.30 -2.32
N ASP A 351 -22.91 -6.27 -3.10
CA ASP A 351 -23.57 -5.99 -4.38
C ASP A 351 -22.67 -5.12 -5.27
N VAL A 352 -22.99 -5.05 -6.57
CA VAL A 352 -22.34 -4.16 -7.53
C VAL A 352 -23.38 -3.47 -8.40
N ILE A 353 -23.23 -2.15 -8.51
CA ILE A 353 -24.10 -1.31 -9.32
C ILE A 353 -23.24 -0.62 -10.37
N GLY A 354 -23.67 -0.65 -11.63
CA GLY A 354 -22.90 -0.05 -12.71
C GLY A 354 -23.74 0.13 -13.96
N GLU A 355 -23.75 1.35 -14.47
CA GLU A 355 -24.46 1.74 -15.68
C GLU A 355 -23.52 2.50 -16.62
N ALA A 356 -23.85 2.51 -17.91
CA ALA A 356 -23.04 3.21 -18.92
C ALA A 356 -22.97 4.72 -18.67
N LYS A 357 -24.04 5.30 -18.11
CA LYS A 357 -24.10 6.71 -17.70
C LYS A 357 -23.91 6.82 -16.19
N VAL A 358 -22.94 7.63 -15.78
CA VAL A 358 -22.62 7.90 -14.37
C VAL A 358 -23.85 8.33 -13.56
N MET A 359 -24.67 9.24 -14.10
CA MET A 359 -25.90 9.70 -13.43
C MET A 359 -26.88 8.56 -13.14
N ASN A 360 -27.04 7.62 -14.07
CA ASN A 360 -27.91 6.46 -13.89
C ASN A 360 -27.38 5.56 -12.77
N THR A 361 -26.07 5.31 -12.72
CA THR A 361 -25.43 4.56 -11.63
C THR A 361 -25.71 5.23 -10.28
N LEU A 362 -25.56 6.56 -10.19
CA LEU A 362 -25.80 7.31 -8.94
C LEU A 362 -27.26 7.26 -8.50
N MET A 363 -28.20 7.38 -9.43
CA MET A 363 -29.63 7.28 -9.14
C MET A 363 -30.03 5.86 -8.72
N GLU A 364 -29.49 4.84 -9.38
CA GLU A 364 -29.73 3.44 -8.99
C GLU A 364 -29.15 3.15 -7.59
N LEU A 365 -27.95 3.68 -7.30
CA LEU A 365 -27.35 3.59 -5.98
C LEU A 365 -28.22 4.25 -4.91
N GLU A 366 -28.79 5.43 -5.18
CA GLU A 366 -29.70 6.12 -4.25
C GLU A 366 -31.01 5.34 -4.03
N LYS A 367 -31.54 4.69 -5.06
CA LYS A 367 -32.75 3.85 -4.95
C LYS A 367 -32.53 2.65 -4.02
N ARG A 368 -31.34 2.04 -4.07
CA ARG A 368 -31.00 0.88 -3.23
C ARG A 368 -30.48 1.28 -1.84
N TYR A 369 -29.70 2.34 -1.75
CA TYR A 369 -29.04 2.80 -0.53
C TYR A 369 -29.25 4.30 -0.31
N GLU A 370 -30.01 4.63 0.74
CA GLU A 370 -30.36 6.01 1.07
C GLU A 370 -29.11 6.90 1.25
N LYS A 371 -29.11 8.08 0.62
CA LYS A 371 -28.07 9.14 0.68
C LYS A 371 -26.72 8.80 0.04
N LEU A 372 -26.46 7.54 -0.28
CA LEU A 372 -25.17 7.10 -0.79
C LEU A 372 -24.92 7.64 -2.21
N GLY A 373 -25.91 7.53 -3.11
CA GLY A 373 -25.83 8.11 -4.46
C GLY A 373 -25.68 9.62 -4.42
N LYS A 374 -26.48 10.29 -3.59
CA LYS A 374 -26.46 11.75 -3.45
C LYS A 374 -25.12 12.26 -2.90
N SER A 375 -24.51 11.54 -1.97
CA SER A 375 -23.21 11.92 -1.39
C SER A 375 -22.07 11.95 -2.42
N MET A 376 -22.16 11.11 -3.45
CA MET A 376 -21.15 11.00 -4.52
C MET A 376 -21.34 12.04 -5.62
N LEU A 377 -22.52 12.65 -5.71
CA LEU A 377 -22.91 13.53 -6.81
C LEU A 377 -21.91 14.66 -7.02
N GLY A 378 -21.52 15.37 -5.95
CA GLY A 378 -20.57 16.49 -6.05
C GLY A 378 -19.16 16.10 -6.49
N THR A 379 -18.77 14.82 -6.36
CA THR A 379 -17.44 14.34 -6.77
C THR A 379 -17.42 13.91 -8.24
N PHE A 380 -18.43 13.17 -8.69
CA PHE A 380 -18.49 12.62 -10.05
C PHE A 380 -19.22 13.51 -11.04
N PHE A 381 -20.02 14.44 -10.56
CA PHE A 381 -20.79 15.39 -11.38
C PHE A 381 -20.78 16.77 -10.73
N PRO A 382 -19.67 17.53 -10.86
CA PRO A 382 -19.53 18.86 -10.25
C PRO A 382 -20.35 19.96 -10.95
N GLY A 383 -21.11 19.62 -11.99
CA GLY A 383 -21.95 20.56 -12.74
C GLY A 383 -23.39 20.61 -12.23
N ASP A 384 -24.15 21.57 -12.76
CA ASP A 384 -25.57 21.72 -12.44
C ASP A 384 -26.39 20.55 -13.00
N LEU A 385 -27.29 20.03 -12.15
CA LEU A 385 -28.27 19.04 -12.56
C LEU A 385 -29.30 19.66 -13.52
N ARG A 386 -29.70 18.89 -14.52
CA ARG A 386 -30.81 19.29 -15.39
C ARG A 386 -32.13 19.19 -14.64
N GLU A 387 -33.14 19.98 -15.06
CA GLU A 387 -34.46 20.00 -14.40
C GLU A 387 -35.11 18.61 -14.30
N ASN A 388 -34.95 17.77 -15.34
CA ASN A 388 -35.44 16.41 -15.34
C ASN A 388 -34.70 15.51 -14.33
N GLU A 389 -33.39 15.70 -14.14
CA GLU A 389 -32.60 14.96 -13.15
C GLU A 389 -33.00 15.39 -11.74
N ILE A 390 -33.21 16.69 -11.50
CA ILE A 390 -33.69 17.21 -10.22
C ILE A 390 -35.04 16.58 -9.86
N ALA A 391 -35.98 16.50 -10.81
CA ALA A 391 -37.28 15.86 -10.60
C ALA A 391 -37.13 14.36 -10.24
N GLN A 392 -36.21 13.65 -10.91
CA GLN A 392 -35.93 12.24 -10.60
C GLN A 392 -35.32 12.05 -9.20
N TRP A 393 -34.35 12.88 -8.82
CA TRP A 393 -33.77 12.86 -7.47
C TRP A 393 -34.81 13.20 -6.40
N ALA A 394 -35.71 14.15 -6.67
CA ALA A 394 -36.80 14.50 -5.77
C ALA A 394 -37.81 13.36 -5.60
N ALA A 395 -38.13 12.63 -6.68
CA ALA A 395 -39.00 11.46 -6.62
C ALA A 395 -38.40 10.35 -5.76
N ILE A 396 -37.11 10.02 -5.94
CA ILE A 396 -36.41 9.01 -5.12
C ILE A 396 -36.39 9.44 -3.64
N ALA A 397 -36.18 10.73 -3.37
CA ALA A 397 -36.22 11.24 -2.01
C ALA A 397 -37.61 11.14 -1.37
N ALA A 398 -38.68 11.32 -2.17
CA ALA A 398 -40.06 11.14 -1.72
C ALA A 398 -40.36 9.68 -1.39
N GLU A 399 -39.93 8.73 -2.23
CA GLU A 399 -40.08 7.28 -1.97
C GLU A 399 -39.41 6.87 -0.64
N TRP A 400 -38.22 7.39 -0.35
CA TRP A 400 -37.56 7.14 0.93
C TRP A 400 -38.27 7.76 2.13
N LYS A 401 -38.89 8.94 1.93
CA LYS A 401 -39.70 9.59 2.97
C LYS A 401 -40.95 8.76 3.28
N GLU A 402 -41.64 8.28 2.25
CA GLU A 402 -42.81 7.39 2.40
C GLU A 402 -42.44 6.07 3.09
N LYS A 403 -41.32 5.44 2.70
CA LYS A 403 -40.82 4.23 3.38
C LYS A 403 -40.54 4.47 4.86
N LYS A 404 -39.96 5.63 5.21
CA LYS A 404 -39.69 5.99 6.62
C LYS A 404 -40.96 6.23 7.41
N ASP A 405 -41.93 6.92 6.81
CA ASP A 405 -43.20 7.20 7.44
C ASP A 405 -44.06 5.92 7.60
N ALA A 406 -43.90 4.93 6.72
CA ALA A 406 -44.51 3.61 6.84
C ALA A 406 -43.87 2.70 7.91
N VAL A 407 -42.57 2.89 8.21
CA VAL A 407 -41.82 2.07 9.19
C VAL A 407 -41.94 2.60 10.63
N LYS A 408 -42.31 3.87 10.84
CA LYS A 408 -42.62 4.37 12.18
C LYS A 408 -43.83 3.61 12.73
N PRO A 409 -43.72 2.91 13.88
CA PRO A 409 -44.90 2.38 14.53
C PRO A 409 -45.82 3.56 14.81
N VAL A 410 -47.11 3.38 14.55
CA VAL A 410 -48.16 4.23 15.10
C VAL A 410 -48.04 4.07 16.62
N GLU A 411 -47.23 4.91 17.27
CA GLU A 411 -47.36 5.16 18.69
C GLU A 411 -48.76 5.70 18.86
N ALA A 412 -49.65 4.78 19.21
CA ALA A 412 -51.04 5.03 19.48
C ALA A 412 -51.09 6.14 20.52
N LYS A 413 -51.57 7.31 20.06
CA LYS A 413 -52.38 8.20 20.87
C LYS A 413 -53.42 7.34 21.58
N ASN A 414 -53.17 6.95 22.81
CA ASN A 414 -54.20 6.61 23.76
C ASN A 414 -54.03 7.55 24.95
N HIS A 415 -55.12 8.27 25.18
CA HIS A 415 -55.39 9.23 26.22
C HIS A 415 -55.21 8.69 27.63
#